data_AF-A0A3L6SCC8-F1
#
_entry.id   AF-A0A3L6SCC8-F1
#
_cell.length_a   1.000
_cell.length_b   1.000
_cell.length_c   1.000
_cell.angle_alpha   90.00
_cell.angle_beta   90.00
_cell.angle_gamma   90.00
#
_symmetry.space_group_name_H-M   'P 1'
#
loop_
_entity.id
_entity.type
_entity.pdbx_description
1 polymer ?
#
loop_
_entity_poly.entity_id
_entity_poly.type
_entity_poly.pdbx_seq_one_letter_code
_entity_poly.pdbx_strand_id
1 'polypeptide(L)'
;MPAHSVVYLCFGSLTKLSEAQLNELALGLESSGVPFLWVVKVPTWEPPAGWKERVGSRGMLVTGWAPQRDILQHPAVGAFVTHCGWNTGGIDRGAPVAGGRRAARHET
;
A
#
# COMPACT_ATOMS: atom_id res chain seq x y z
N MET A 1 13.56 10.58 1.85
CA MET A 1 12.48 10.39 2.83
C MET A 1 13.08 9.86 4.12
N PRO A 2 12.60 10.31 5.31
CA PRO A 2 13.01 9.73 6.58
C PRO A 2 12.69 8.22 6.66
N ALA A 3 13.39 7.48 7.52
CA ALA A 3 13.06 6.09 7.78
C ALA A 3 11.64 5.96 8.36
N HIS A 4 10.94 4.87 8.02
CA HIS A 4 9.59 4.56 8.51
C HIS A 4 8.53 5.66 8.33
N SER A 5 8.62 6.43 7.23
CA SER A 5 7.73 7.56 6.95
C SER A 5 6.69 7.30 5.86
N VAL A 6 6.83 6.21 5.10
CA VAL A 6 5.98 5.88 3.95
C VAL A 6 5.05 4.73 4.29
N VAL A 7 3.77 4.91 3.98
CA VAL A 7 2.77 3.84 3.97
C VAL A 7 2.79 3.16 2.60
N TYR A 8 3.07 1.87 2.56
CA TYR A 8 2.92 1.07 1.35
C TYR A 8 1.52 0.43 1.32
N LEU A 9 0.79 0.58 0.22
CA LEU A 9 -0.52 -0.03 0.02
C LEU A 9 -0.47 -0.93 -1.22
N CYS A 10 -0.83 -2.21 -1.05
CA CYS A 10 -0.99 -3.16 -2.14
C CYS A 10 -2.07 -4.18 -1.80
N PHE A 11 -3.15 -4.15 -2.58
CA PHE A 11 -4.21 -5.14 -2.50
C PHE A 11 -3.91 -6.21 -3.56
N GLY A 12 -3.50 -7.39 -3.10
CA GLY A 12 -3.02 -8.49 -3.93
C GLY A 12 -4.00 -8.92 -5.03
N SER A 13 -3.62 -9.90 -5.86
CA SER A 13 -4.43 -10.35 -7.01
C SER A 13 -5.80 -10.93 -6.64
N LEU A 14 -6.00 -11.32 -5.38
CA LEU A 14 -7.25 -11.93 -4.91
C LEU A 14 -8.31 -10.89 -4.51
N THR A 15 -7.95 -9.60 -4.44
CA THR A 15 -8.89 -8.54 -4.05
C THR A 15 -9.35 -7.77 -5.27
N LYS A 16 -10.65 -7.83 -5.56
CA LYS A 16 -11.29 -6.98 -6.56
C LYS A 16 -11.88 -5.75 -5.85
N LEU A 17 -11.20 -4.62 -5.95
CA LEU A 17 -11.75 -3.33 -5.54
C LEU A 17 -12.55 -2.73 -6.70
N SER A 18 -13.75 -2.22 -6.42
CA SER A 18 -14.50 -1.43 -7.40
C SER A 18 -13.84 -0.07 -7.60
N GLU A 19 -14.12 0.59 -8.73
CA GLU A 19 -13.64 1.96 -8.97
C GLU A 19 -14.12 2.94 -7.89
N ALA A 20 -15.34 2.75 -7.37
CA ALA A 20 -15.83 3.54 -6.25
C ALA A 20 -14.97 3.34 -4.98
N GLN A 21 -14.59 2.11 -4.66
CA GLN A 21 -13.69 1.84 -3.51
C GLN A 21 -12.28 2.41 -3.73
N LEU A 22 -11.77 2.36 -4.97
CA LEU A 22 -10.49 3.00 -5.31
C LEU A 22 -10.57 4.52 -5.16
N ASN A 23 -11.69 5.14 -5.54
CA ASN A 23 -11.91 6.58 -5.36
C ASN A 23 -11.94 6.96 -3.88
N GLU A 24 -12.64 6.21 -3.04
CA GLU A 24 -12.64 6.43 -1.59
C GLU A 24 -11.25 6.27 -0.97
N LEU A 25 -10.48 5.26 -1.42
CA LEU A 25 -9.09 5.09 -1.00
C LEU A 25 -8.21 6.28 -1.43
N ALA A 26 -8.38 6.77 -2.66
CA ALA A 26 -7.64 7.93 -3.15
C ALA A 26 -7.92 9.17 -2.27
N LEU A 27 -9.20 9.46 -2.01
CA LEU A 27 -9.62 10.58 -1.17
C LEU A 27 -9.17 10.42 0.29
N GLY A 28 -9.19 9.20 0.82
CA GLY A 28 -8.68 8.88 2.15
C GLY A 28 -7.17 9.11 2.27
N LEU A 29 -6.39 8.64 1.28
CA LEU A 29 -4.94 8.87 1.22
C LEU A 29 -4.61 10.35 1.10
N GLU A 30 -5.34 11.09 0.26
CA GLU A 30 -5.22 12.54 0.15
C GLU A 30 -5.44 13.23 1.49
N SER A 31 -6.55 12.91 2.16
CA SER A 31 -6.96 13.52 3.43
C SER A 31 -6.04 13.14 4.60
N SER A 32 -5.40 11.98 4.55
CA SER A 32 -4.50 11.52 5.60
C SER A 32 -3.23 12.38 5.74
N GLY A 33 -2.83 13.07 4.67
CA GLY A 33 -1.61 13.88 4.62
C GLY A 33 -0.29 13.10 4.76
N VAL A 34 -0.33 11.77 4.88
CA VAL A 34 0.87 10.94 5.06
C VAL A 34 1.57 10.69 3.72
N PRO A 35 2.90 10.48 3.70
CA PRO A 35 3.58 9.95 2.52
C PRO A 35 3.16 8.51 2.23
N PHE A 36 2.87 8.19 0.98
CA PHE A 36 2.44 6.84 0.60
C PHE A 36 2.95 6.40 -0.77
N LEU A 37 3.08 5.09 -0.91
CA LEU A 37 3.23 4.37 -2.18
C LEU A 37 2.06 3.42 -2.32
N TRP A 38 1.22 3.63 -3.33
CA TRP A 38 0.04 2.82 -3.58
C TRP A 38 0.16 2.10 -4.93
N VAL A 39 0.07 0.78 -4.91
CA VAL A 39 0.07 -0.07 -6.10
C VAL A 39 -1.37 -0.50 -6.40
N VAL A 40 -1.85 -0.15 -7.60
CA VAL A 40 -3.20 -0.49 -8.09
C VAL A 40 -3.10 -1.42 -9.29
N LYS A 41 -3.74 -2.59 -9.22
CA LYS A 41 -3.72 -3.60 -10.28
C LYS A 41 -4.80 -3.42 -11.36
N VAL A 42 -5.54 -2.31 -11.31
CA VAL A 42 -6.56 -1.94 -12.30
C VAL A 42 -5.97 -0.89 -13.24
N PRO A 43 -5.40 -1.28 -14.40
CA PRO A 43 -4.66 -0.35 -15.26
C PRO A 43 -5.55 0.68 -15.96
N THR A 44 -6.86 0.45 -15.99
CA THR A 44 -7.86 1.35 -16.61
C THR A 44 -8.39 2.40 -15.65
N TRP A 45 -8.14 2.26 -14.34
CA TRP A 45 -8.62 3.20 -13.34
C TRP A 45 -7.64 4.35 -13.19
N GLU A 46 -8.19 5.56 -13.09
CA GLU A 46 -7.46 6.78 -12.76
C GLU A 46 -8.08 7.40 -11.50
N PRO A 47 -7.28 8.06 -10.64
CA PRO A 47 -7.78 8.74 -9.48
C PRO A 47 -8.67 9.95 -9.86
N PRO A 48 -9.47 10.48 -8.92
CA PRO A 48 -10.30 11.65 -9.15
C PRO A 48 -9.52 12.84 -9.75
N ALA A 49 -10.19 13.66 -10.55
CA ALA A 49 -9.57 14.81 -11.20
C ALA A 49 -8.84 15.72 -10.20
N GLY A 50 -7.63 16.15 -10.56
CA GLY A 50 -6.79 17.01 -9.71
C GLY A 50 -6.12 16.29 -8.53
N TRP A 51 -6.34 14.98 -8.33
CA TRP A 51 -5.83 14.26 -7.17
C TRP A 51 -4.30 14.21 -7.13
N LYS A 52 -3.65 13.96 -8.28
CA LYS A 52 -2.19 13.86 -8.38
C LYS A 52 -1.52 15.18 -7.95
N GLU A 53 -2.13 16.30 -8.28
CA GLU A 53 -1.68 17.64 -7.90
C GLU A 53 -1.86 17.90 -6.39
N ARG A 54 -3.00 17.49 -5.81
CA ARG A 54 -3.29 17.68 -4.38
C ARG A 54 -2.38 16.82 -3.48
N VAL A 55 -2.10 15.59 -3.88
CA VAL A 55 -1.15 14.73 -3.14
C VAL A 55 0.30 15.13 -3.38
N GLY A 56 0.62 15.65 -4.57
CA GLY A 56 1.96 16.12 -4.93
C GLY A 56 3.03 15.06 -4.66
N SER A 57 4.18 15.48 -4.13
CA SER A 57 5.31 14.60 -3.85
C SER A 57 5.12 13.64 -2.65
N ARG A 58 4.00 13.76 -1.90
CA ARG A 58 3.67 12.82 -0.81
C ARG A 58 3.11 11.50 -1.35
N GLY A 59 2.49 11.51 -2.53
CA GLY A 59 1.81 10.34 -3.08
C GLY A 59 2.50 9.79 -4.33
N MET A 60 2.77 8.49 -4.34
CA MET A 60 3.17 7.77 -5.54
C MET A 60 2.16 6.67 -5.87
N LEU A 61 1.53 6.77 -7.04
CA LEU A 61 0.61 5.76 -7.59
C LEU A 61 1.33 4.95 -8.66
N VAL A 62 1.36 3.64 -8.50
CA VAL A 62 1.90 2.70 -9.49
C VAL A 62 0.77 1.81 -9.99
N THR A 63 0.52 1.84 -11.29
CA THR A 63 -0.47 0.97 -11.93
C THR A 63 0.20 -0.27 -12.52
N GLY A 64 -0.45 -1.43 -12.39
CA GLY A 64 0.06 -2.71 -12.91
C GLY A 64 0.98 -3.44 -11.92
N TRP A 65 2.27 -3.56 -12.25
CA TRP A 65 3.23 -4.37 -11.50
C TRP A 65 4.23 -3.51 -10.71
N ALA A 66 4.62 -4.00 -9.52
CA ALA A 66 5.65 -3.39 -8.70
C ALA A 66 6.46 -4.48 -7.96
N PRO A 67 7.76 -4.27 -7.67
CA PRO A 67 8.60 -5.23 -6.95
C PRO A 67 8.28 -5.22 -5.45
N GLN A 68 7.15 -5.83 -5.05
CA GLN A 68 6.62 -5.78 -3.68
C GLN A 68 7.66 -6.15 -2.60
N ARG A 69 8.53 -7.14 -2.86
CA ARG A 69 9.55 -7.56 -1.90
C ARG A 69 10.58 -6.46 -1.63
N ASP A 70 11.02 -5.77 -2.68
CA ASP A 70 12.05 -4.75 -2.58
C ASP A 70 11.46 -3.47 -1.95
N ILE A 71 10.19 -3.17 -2.26
CA ILE A 71 9.45 -2.08 -1.61
C ILE A 71 9.35 -2.31 -0.09
N LEU A 72 8.96 -3.51 0.34
CA LEU A 72 8.82 -3.84 1.76
C LEU A 72 10.15 -3.79 2.53
N GLN A 73 11.28 -4.02 1.85
CA GLN A 73 12.61 -3.94 2.44
C GLN A 73 13.18 -2.51 2.46
N HIS A 74 12.53 -1.57 1.79
CA HIS A 74 13.02 -0.20 1.71
C HIS A 74 12.89 0.52 3.07
N PRO A 75 13.95 1.15 3.60
CA PRO A 75 13.96 1.71 4.97
C PRO A 75 12.96 2.85 5.20
N ALA A 76 12.50 3.50 4.12
CA ALA A 76 11.46 4.52 4.22
C ALA A 76 10.06 3.93 4.52
N VAL A 77 9.81 2.64 4.24
CA VAL A 77 8.51 2.02 4.51
C VAL A 77 8.35 1.77 6.00
N GLY A 78 7.30 2.34 6.58
CA GLY A 78 6.97 2.23 8.00
C GLY A 78 5.71 1.40 8.27
N ALA A 79 4.84 1.25 7.28
CA ALA A 79 3.60 0.49 7.40
C ALA A 79 3.24 -0.16 6.07
N PHE A 80 2.55 -1.31 6.13
CA PHE A 80 2.06 -2.02 4.96
C PHE A 80 0.56 -2.29 5.10
N VAL A 81 -0.24 -1.80 4.16
CA VAL A 81 -1.67 -2.05 4.07
C VAL A 81 -1.91 -3.11 2.98
N THR A 82 -2.45 -4.26 3.39
CA THR A 82 -2.79 -5.38 2.52
C THR A 82 -4.20 -5.88 2.82
N HIS A 83 -4.77 -6.62 1.88
CA HIS A 83 -6.12 -7.18 1.97
C HIS A 83 -6.39 -8.07 3.20
N CYS A 84 -5.36 -8.67 3.81
CA CYS A 84 -5.52 -9.43 5.07
C CYS A 84 -5.93 -8.56 6.27
N GLY A 85 -5.89 -7.22 6.16
CA GLY A 85 -6.22 -6.27 7.23
C GLY A 85 -7.54 -5.52 7.08
N TRP A 86 -8.33 -5.76 6.01
CA TRP A 86 -9.58 -5.02 5.79
C TRP A 86 -10.77 -5.57 6.61
N ASN A 87 -10.75 -6.84 7.03
CA ASN A 87 -11.83 -7.45 7.83
C ASN A 87 -11.67 -7.30 9.35
N THR A 88 -10.49 -6.90 9.83
CA THR A 88 -10.22 -6.64 11.25
C THR A 88 -9.28 -5.45 11.29
N GLY A 89 -9.70 -4.30 11.81
CA GLY A 89 -9.01 -3.01 11.72
C GLY A 89 -7.58 -3.00 12.28
N GLY A 90 -6.64 -3.56 11.52
CA GLY A 90 -5.27 -3.79 11.91
C GLY A 90 -4.35 -3.20 10.86
N ILE A 91 -3.76 -2.06 11.20
CA ILE A 91 -2.51 -1.62 10.58
C ILE A 91 -1.46 -2.66 10.98
N ASP A 92 -1.10 -3.55 10.07
CA ASP A 92 0.06 -4.40 10.29
C ASP A 92 1.30 -3.50 10.21
N ARG A 93 1.91 -3.23 11.36
CA ARG A 93 3.23 -2.60 11.42
C ARG A 93 4.20 -3.68 10.99
N GLY A 94 4.36 -3.81 9.67
CA GLY A 94 5.21 -4.82 9.04
C GLY A 94 6.49 -4.98 9.85
N ALA A 95 6.68 -6.16 10.43
CA ALA A 95 7.92 -6.48 11.11
C ALA A 95 9.08 -6.24 10.13
N PRO A 96 10.22 -5.67 10.58
CA PRO A 96 11.37 -5.53 9.71
C PRO A 96 11.74 -6.92 9.19
N VAL A 97 11.83 -7.06 7.85
CA VAL A 97 12.39 -8.26 7.24
C VAL A 97 13.90 -8.21 7.48
N ALA A 98 14.30 -8.52 8.72
CA ALA A 98 15.67 -8.86 9.05
C ALA A 98 15.94 -10.24 8.44
N GLY A 99 16.97 -10.32 7.59
CA GLY A 99 17.45 -11.59 7.07
C GLY A 99 17.75 -12.55 8.21
N GLY A 100 17.03 -13.67 8.24
CA GLY A 100 17.23 -14.71 9.25
C GLY A 100 16.08 -15.70 9.24
N ARG A 101 16.37 -16.98 9.00
CA ARG A 101 15.41 -18.07 8.81
C ARG A 101 14.46 -18.24 10.02
N ARG A 102 13.27 -18.76 9.69
CA ARG A 102 12.36 -19.69 10.43
C ARG A 102 10.95 -19.11 10.57
N ALA A 103 9.87 -19.86 10.49
CA ALA A 103 9.63 -21.27 10.16
C ALA A 103 8.15 -21.40 9.78
N ALA A 104 7.84 -22.45 9.04
CA ALA A 104 6.49 -22.88 8.72
C ALA A 104 5.58 -22.90 9.95
N ARG A 105 4.30 -22.52 9.76
CA ARG A 105 3.21 -23.12 10.52
C ARG A 105 2.30 -23.83 9.53
N HIS A 106 2.36 -25.15 9.61
CA HIS A 106 1.30 -26.07 9.20
C HIS A 106 0.00 -25.68 9.88
N GLU A 107 -1.11 -25.84 9.18
CA GLU A 107 -2.36 -26.27 9.81
C GLU A 107 -2.97 -27.37 8.94
N THR A 108 -3.23 -28.47 9.65
CA THR A 108 -3.85 -29.79 9.39
C THR A 108 -4.39 -30.14 8.00
#